data_AF-A0A8H3FV76-F1
#
_entry.id   AF-A0A8H3FV76-F1
#
_cell.length_a   1.000
_cell.length_b   1.000
_cell.length_c   1.000
_cell.angle_alpha   90.00
_cell.angle_beta   90.00
_cell.angle_gamma   90.00
#
_symmetry.space_group_name_H-M   'P 1'
#
loop_
_entity.id
_entity.type
_entity.pdbx_description
1 polymer ?
#
loop_
_entity_poly.entity_id
_entity_poly.type
_entity_poly.pdbx_seq_one_letter_code
_entity_poly.pdbx_strand_id
1 'polypeptide(L)'
;MFPVAPTERVSLGHTHSAATVFTQNPDTPHLLAVPFDAQSTHAYENNGGWRPLAFRHVRIGNTQRAYSAVTTYGDRQHIAARGSPHWMPQLLPSVYDFQTGSPRIQAGLIGSIPLLIALAAFSAPPAALGAVLTRCVRPSAWQPHQYHYPMGHVAERGMVVTIFLDPTNPQGSNAAVLNGLQNGEYGPFYS
;
A
#
# COMPACT_ATOMS: atom_id res chain seq x y z
N MET A 1 -28.51 14.25 -18.37
CA MET A 1 -27.04 14.10 -18.46
C MET A 1 -26.45 15.28 -17.72
N PHE A 2 -26.03 15.10 -16.47
CA PHE A 2 -25.47 16.17 -15.66
C PHE A 2 -23.96 16.24 -15.93
N PRO A 3 -23.38 17.42 -16.20
CA PRO A 3 -21.94 17.56 -16.34
C PRO A 3 -21.27 17.32 -14.98
N VAL A 4 -20.33 16.37 -14.96
CA VAL A 4 -19.42 16.19 -13.82
C VAL A 4 -18.49 17.39 -13.81
N ALA A 5 -18.55 18.20 -12.73
CA ALA A 5 -17.67 19.33 -12.56
C ALA A 5 -16.21 18.87 -12.57
N PRO A 6 -15.29 19.60 -13.23
CA PRO A 6 -13.87 19.28 -13.16
C PRO A 6 -13.41 19.40 -11.72
N THR A 7 -12.96 18.30 -11.13
CA THR A 7 -12.32 18.29 -9.82
C THR A 7 -11.15 19.27 -9.86
N GLU A 8 -11.30 20.39 -9.16
CA GLU A 8 -10.27 21.40 -9.00
C GLU A 8 -9.04 20.70 -8.39
N ARG A 9 -8.04 20.42 -9.22
CA ARG A 9 -6.74 19.97 -8.74
C ARG A 9 -6.13 21.17 -8.04
N VAL A 10 -6.28 21.23 -6.72
CA VAL A 10 -5.40 22.01 -5.84
C VAL A 10 -3.98 21.83 -6.37
N SER A 11 -3.19 22.92 -6.46
CA SER A 11 -1.77 22.86 -6.85
C SER A 11 -0.98 22.11 -5.78
N LEU A 12 -1.18 20.79 -5.76
CA LEU A 12 -0.42 19.81 -5.02
C LEU A 12 0.96 19.84 -5.67
N GLY A 13 2.01 19.81 -4.84
CA GLY A 13 3.40 19.95 -5.29
C GLY A 13 3.84 18.91 -6.34
N HIS A 14 5.13 18.82 -6.60
CA HIS A 14 5.63 17.81 -7.53
C HIS A 14 5.28 16.40 -7.03
N THR A 15 4.62 15.61 -7.88
CA THR A 15 4.33 14.20 -7.62
C THR A 15 5.64 13.46 -7.39
N HIS A 16 5.76 12.78 -6.25
CA HIS A 16 6.92 11.94 -5.94
C HIS A 16 6.74 10.53 -6.52
N SER A 17 5.59 9.92 -6.25
CA SER A 17 5.28 8.56 -6.70
C SER A 17 3.77 8.34 -6.77
N ALA A 18 3.36 7.36 -7.55
CA ALA A 18 1.97 6.95 -7.62
C ALA A 18 1.87 5.42 -7.76
N ALA A 19 0.73 4.86 -7.39
CA ALA A 19 0.37 3.50 -7.73
C ALA A 19 -1.14 3.39 -7.92
N THR A 20 -1.55 2.47 -8.78
CA THR A 20 -2.94 2.08 -8.94
C THR A 20 -3.11 0.65 -8.49
N VAL A 21 -4.11 0.39 -7.66
CA VAL A 21 -4.45 -0.95 -7.15
C VAL A 21 -5.90 -1.24 -7.50
N PHE A 22 -6.18 -2.47 -7.92
CA PHE A 22 -7.48 -2.93 -8.37
C PHE A 22 -7.78 -4.32 -7.80
N THR A 23 -9.04 -4.57 -7.46
CA THR A 23 -9.54 -5.90 -7.12
C THR A 23 -10.74 -6.23 -7.99
N GLN A 24 -10.72 -7.42 -8.60
CA GLN A 24 -11.77 -7.85 -9.51
C GLN A 24 -12.97 -8.44 -8.75
N ASN A 25 -12.71 -9.32 -7.78
CA ASN A 25 -13.75 -10.05 -7.07
C ASN A 25 -13.32 -10.30 -5.59
N PRO A 26 -14.17 -10.01 -4.59
CA PRO A 26 -13.93 -10.38 -3.18
C PRO A 26 -13.65 -11.87 -2.95
N ASP A 27 -14.18 -12.75 -3.81
CA ASP A 27 -14.03 -14.21 -3.67
C ASP A 27 -12.69 -14.73 -4.23
N THR A 28 -12.06 -13.96 -5.12
CA THR A 28 -10.71 -14.24 -5.66
C THR A 28 -9.80 -13.06 -5.33
N PRO A 29 -9.29 -12.98 -4.10
CA PRO A 29 -8.92 -11.69 -3.53
C PRO A 29 -7.47 -11.31 -3.87
N HIS A 30 -7.11 -11.47 -5.13
CA HIS A 30 -5.87 -10.94 -5.65
C HIS A 30 -6.02 -9.44 -5.85
N LEU A 31 -5.04 -8.71 -5.33
CA LEU A 31 -4.84 -7.30 -5.60
C LEU A 31 -3.91 -7.20 -6.80
N LEU A 32 -4.41 -6.59 -7.87
CA LEU A 32 -3.61 -6.23 -9.03
C LEU A 32 -3.13 -4.80 -8.87
N ALA A 33 -1.89 -4.52 -9.22
CA ALA A 33 -1.32 -3.21 -9.07
C ALA A 33 -0.35 -2.84 -10.19
N VAL A 34 -0.24 -1.53 -10.42
CA VAL A 34 0.75 -0.90 -11.30
C VAL A 34 1.44 0.24 -10.55
N PRO A 35 2.76 0.47 -10.75
CA PRO A 35 3.53 1.48 -10.03
C PRO A 35 3.36 2.89 -10.61
N PHE A 36 2.17 3.21 -11.10
CA PHE A 36 1.84 4.49 -11.72
C PHE A 36 0.34 4.79 -11.61
N ASP A 37 -0.03 6.04 -11.92
CA ASP A 37 -1.42 6.45 -12.10
C ASP A 37 -1.97 5.90 -13.43
N ALA A 38 -2.85 4.91 -13.37
CA ALA A 38 -3.43 4.27 -14.55
C ALA A 38 -4.43 5.17 -15.30
N GLN A 39 -4.82 6.31 -14.73
CA GLN A 39 -5.62 7.32 -15.42
C GLN A 39 -4.75 8.23 -16.31
N SER A 40 -3.42 8.17 -16.18
CA SER A 40 -2.48 8.91 -17.01
C SER A 40 -2.15 8.12 -18.28
N THR A 41 -2.58 8.63 -19.44
CA THR A 41 -2.33 8.04 -20.76
C THR A 41 -0.85 7.81 -21.04
N HIS A 42 0.05 8.68 -20.54
CA HIS A 42 1.50 8.54 -20.73
C HIS A 42 2.15 7.43 -19.90
N ALA A 43 1.50 6.99 -18.81
CA ALA A 43 2.12 6.06 -17.88
C ALA A 43 2.05 4.60 -18.33
N TYR A 44 1.05 4.25 -19.15
CA TYR A 44 0.79 2.87 -19.59
C TYR A 44 1.82 2.34 -20.60
N GLU A 45 2.35 3.20 -21.48
CA GLU A 45 3.20 2.78 -22.60
C GLU A 45 4.60 2.29 -22.18
N ASN A 46 5.08 2.68 -21.00
CA ASN A 46 6.49 2.48 -20.60
C ASN A 46 6.71 1.62 -19.35
N ASN A 47 5.65 1.29 -18.59
CA ASN A 47 5.80 0.76 -17.22
C ASN A 47 5.27 -0.67 -17.00
N GLY A 48 4.93 -1.38 -18.09
CA GLY A 48 4.41 -2.74 -18.03
C GLY A 48 2.93 -2.82 -17.62
N GLY A 49 2.36 -4.03 -17.69
CA GLY A 49 0.95 -4.29 -17.39
C GLY A 49 0.66 -4.53 -15.90
N TRP A 50 -0.63 -4.70 -15.60
CA TRP A 50 -1.14 -5.10 -14.28
C TRP A 50 -0.50 -6.39 -13.78
N ARG A 51 -0.10 -6.42 -12.51
CA ARG A 51 0.51 -7.59 -11.87
C ARG A 51 -0.07 -7.82 -10.48
N PRO A 52 -0.07 -9.07 -9.98
CA PRO A 52 -0.36 -9.31 -8.58
C PRO A 52 0.57 -8.53 -7.67
N LEU A 53 0.04 -8.05 -6.56
CA LEU A 53 0.83 -7.51 -5.46
C LEU A 53 1.83 -8.56 -4.97
N ALA A 54 3.06 -8.15 -4.72
CA ALA A 54 4.14 -9.04 -4.34
C ALA A 54 4.95 -8.48 -3.17
N PHE A 55 5.71 -9.35 -2.52
CA PHE A 55 6.51 -9.03 -1.35
C PHE A 55 7.94 -9.49 -1.50
N ARG A 56 8.87 -8.64 -1.09
CA ARG A 56 10.26 -9.00 -0.87
C ARG A 56 10.51 -9.12 0.63
N HIS A 57 10.95 -10.28 1.09
CA HIS A 57 11.26 -10.47 2.51
C HIS A 57 12.69 -10.04 2.79
N VAL A 58 12.85 -9.09 3.72
CA VAL A 58 14.16 -8.54 4.08
C VAL A 58 14.36 -8.57 5.59
N ARG A 59 15.63 -8.55 6.00
CA ARG A 59 16.07 -8.28 7.37
C ARG A 59 17.00 -7.08 7.29
N ILE A 60 16.81 -6.10 8.16
CA ILE A 60 17.55 -4.84 8.11
C ILE A 60 18.44 -4.72 9.35
N GLY A 61 19.72 -4.46 9.10
CA GLY A 61 20.75 -4.37 10.14
C GLY A 61 20.98 -5.68 10.89
N ASN A 62 21.62 -5.59 12.05
CA ASN A 62 21.84 -6.72 12.95
C ASN A 62 20.60 -7.08 13.79
N THR A 63 19.46 -6.44 13.52
CA THR A 63 18.22 -6.72 14.24
C THR A 63 17.61 -8.03 13.71
N GLN A 64 17.03 -8.83 14.59
CA GLN A 64 16.25 -10.03 14.19
C GLN A 64 14.89 -9.65 13.56
N ARG A 65 14.64 -8.36 13.27
CA ARG A 65 13.36 -7.89 12.77
C ARG A 65 13.22 -8.23 11.28
N ALA A 66 12.19 -8.98 10.97
CA ALA A 66 11.83 -9.30 9.59
C ALA A 66 10.88 -8.25 9.03
N TYR A 67 10.97 -8.02 7.73
CA TYR A 67 10.07 -7.15 7.01
C TYR A 67 9.53 -7.83 5.76
N SER A 68 8.29 -7.50 5.41
CA SER A 68 7.66 -7.77 4.12
C SER A 68 7.57 -6.45 3.36
N ALA A 69 8.40 -6.27 2.34
CA ALA A 69 8.39 -5.07 1.51
C ALA A 69 7.42 -5.25 0.33
N VAL A 70 6.32 -4.49 0.34
CA VAL A 70 5.30 -4.52 -0.73
C VAL A 70 5.79 -3.82 -1.99
N THR A 71 5.56 -4.45 -3.14
CA THR A 71 6.02 -3.98 -4.46
C THR A 71 5.20 -4.61 -5.61
N THR A 72 5.34 -4.08 -6.82
CA THR A 72 4.79 -4.63 -8.07
C THR A 72 5.85 -5.23 -8.99
N TYR A 73 7.16 -5.04 -8.71
CA TYR A 73 8.25 -5.48 -9.60
C TYR A 73 9.58 -5.75 -8.85
N GLY A 74 10.37 -6.70 -9.35
CA GLY A 74 11.72 -7.01 -8.87
C GLY A 74 12.05 -8.51 -8.80
N ASP A 75 13.33 -8.83 -8.61
CA ASP A 75 13.81 -10.21 -8.43
C ASP A 75 13.53 -10.73 -7.01
N ARG A 76 13.32 -12.05 -6.88
CA ARG A 76 13.08 -12.76 -5.60
C ARG A 76 11.84 -12.30 -4.84
N GLN A 77 10.73 -12.15 -5.56
CA GLN A 77 9.44 -11.81 -4.99
C GLN A 77 8.62 -13.04 -4.63
N HIS A 78 7.86 -12.90 -3.55
CA HIS A 78 6.87 -13.86 -3.11
C HIS A 78 5.49 -13.25 -3.27
N ILE A 79 4.51 -14.05 -3.70
CA ILE A 79 3.12 -13.59 -3.70
C ILE A 79 2.66 -13.39 -2.26
N ALA A 80 3.06 -14.24 -1.32
CA ALA A 80 2.66 -14.13 0.08
C ALA A 80 3.61 -13.23 0.90
N ALA A 81 3.03 -12.47 1.83
CA ALA A 81 3.76 -11.70 2.84
C ALA A 81 4.07 -12.58 4.06
N ARG A 82 5.23 -12.35 4.70
CA ARG A 82 5.40 -12.75 6.10
C ARG A 82 4.53 -11.83 6.93
N GLY A 83 3.61 -12.41 7.69
CA GLY A 83 2.53 -11.69 8.36
C GLY A 83 2.86 -11.15 9.76
N SER A 84 1.94 -10.35 10.25
CA SER A 84 1.76 -9.99 11.66
C SER A 84 0.27 -10.16 11.98
N PRO A 85 -0.10 -10.70 13.15
CA PRO A 85 -1.51 -10.76 13.55
C PRO A 85 -2.16 -9.37 13.68
N HIS A 86 -1.36 -8.30 13.77
CA HIS A 86 -1.85 -6.94 14.01
C HIS A 86 -2.37 -6.25 12.74
N TRP A 87 -1.62 -6.32 11.64
CA TRP A 87 -1.97 -5.60 10.41
C TRP A 87 -2.49 -6.51 9.30
N MET A 88 -2.02 -7.76 9.23
CA MET A 88 -2.30 -8.63 8.09
C MET A 88 -3.79 -8.94 7.90
N PRO A 89 -4.56 -9.29 8.95
CA PRO A 89 -5.96 -9.69 8.77
C PRO A 89 -6.87 -8.59 8.20
N GLN A 90 -6.45 -7.33 8.25
CA GLN A 90 -7.22 -6.20 7.72
C GLN A 90 -6.68 -5.66 6.41
N LEU A 91 -5.35 -5.61 6.26
CA LEU A 91 -4.71 -4.98 5.11
C LEU A 91 -4.60 -5.91 3.91
N LEU A 92 -4.54 -7.22 4.13
CA LEU A 92 -4.33 -8.20 3.08
C LEU A 92 -5.34 -9.34 3.16
N PRO A 93 -5.84 -9.80 2.01
CA PRO A 93 -6.57 -11.06 1.95
C PRO A 93 -5.72 -12.25 2.41
N SER A 94 -6.37 -13.29 2.94
CA SER A 94 -5.71 -14.47 3.51
C SER A 94 -4.83 -15.24 2.52
N VAL A 95 -5.08 -15.12 1.20
CA VAL A 95 -4.22 -15.72 0.16
C VAL A 95 -2.78 -15.16 0.18
N TYR A 96 -2.58 -14.01 0.81
CA TYR A 96 -1.29 -13.39 1.00
C TYR A 96 -0.60 -13.79 2.30
N ASP A 97 -1.23 -14.59 3.18
CA ASP A 97 -0.63 -15.03 4.45
C ASP A 97 0.33 -16.19 4.25
N PHE A 98 1.63 -15.90 4.35
CA PHE A 98 2.68 -16.91 4.32
C PHE A 98 2.77 -17.62 5.68
N GLN A 99 1.92 -18.62 5.89
CA GLN A 99 1.99 -19.50 7.07
C GLN A 99 3.08 -20.55 6.87
N THR A 100 4.33 -20.22 7.18
CA THR A 100 5.33 -21.26 7.43
C THR A 100 5.11 -21.80 8.83
N GLY A 101 5.10 -23.14 8.99
CA GLY A 101 4.89 -23.85 10.26
C GLY A 101 5.97 -23.64 11.33
N SER A 102 6.64 -22.49 11.36
CA SER A 102 7.58 -22.03 12.38
C SER A 102 6.89 -20.94 13.22
N PRO A 103 7.27 -20.69 14.49
CA PRO A 103 6.63 -19.66 15.30
C PRO A 103 6.60 -18.33 14.53
N ARG A 104 5.40 -17.74 14.37
CA ARG A 104 5.13 -16.59 13.51
C ARG A 104 6.25 -15.56 13.66
N ILE A 105 7.15 -15.47 12.68
CA ILE A 105 8.09 -14.37 12.60
C ILE A 105 7.23 -13.15 12.33
N GLN A 106 6.98 -12.35 13.37
CA GLN A 106 6.24 -11.10 13.25
C GLN A 106 7.03 -10.16 12.36
N ALA A 107 6.55 -9.98 11.14
CA ALA A 107 7.18 -9.12 10.17
C ALA A 107 6.43 -7.79 10.06
N GLY A 108 7.18 -6.69 10.08
CA GLY A 108 6.64 -5.38 9.76
C GLY A 108 6.42 -5.23 8.26
N LEU A 109 5.47 -4.39 7.87
CA LEU A 109 5.21 -4.05 6.47
C LEU A 109 5.95 -2.77 6.08
N ILE A 110 6.72 -2.82 4.99
CA ILE A 110 7.43 -1.69 4.36
C ILE A 110 7.22 -1.73 2.85
N GLY A 111 7.93 -0.91 2.07
CA GLY A 111 7.87 -0.91 0.62
C GLY A 111 7.15 0.32 0.07
N SER A 112 6.58 0.20 -1.12
CA SER A 112 5.98 1.34 -1.84
C SER A 112 4.89 2.03 -1.01
N ILE A 113 5.11 3.29 -0.65
CA ILE A 113 4.16 4.10 0.13
C ILE A 113 2.78 4.16 -0.54
N PRO A 114 2.63 4.44 -1.86
CA PRO A 114 1.30 4.47 -2.45
C PRO A 114 0.59 3.10 -2.37
N LEU A 115 1.31 1.97 -2.44
CA LEU A 115 0.71 0.65 -2.21
C LEU A 115 0.30 0.47 -0.75
N LEU A 116 1.14 0.85 0.22
CA LEU A 116 0.83 0.75 1.65
C LEU A 116 -0.43 1.53 2.04
N ILE A 117 -0.61 2.72 1.46
CA ILE A 117 -1.81 3.54 1.62
C ILE A 117 -3.01 2.90 0.91
N ALA A 118 -2.82 2.35 -0.29
CA ALA A 118 -3.88 1.63 -1.00
C ALA A 118 -4.39 0.43 -0.19
N LEU A 119 -3.51 -0.35 0.44
CA LEU A 119 -3.92 -1.47 1.31
C LEU A 119 -4.81 -1.01 2.47
N ALA A 120 -4.45 0.09 3.13
CA ALA A 120 -5.28 0.70 4.16
C ALA A 120 -6.61 1.25 3.62
N ALA A 121 -6.63 1.72 2.37
CA ALA A 121 -7.85 2.16 1.72
C ALA A 121 -8.80 0.99 1.39
N PHE A 122 -8.24 -0.17 1.01
CA PHE A 122 -8.97 -1.38 0.70
C PHE A 122 -9.48 -2.13 1.94
N SER A 123 -8.90 -1.89 3.12
CA SER A 123 -9.34 -2.53 4.36
C SER A 123 -10.72 -2.05 4.85
N ALA A 124 -11.25 -0.97 4.28
CA ALA A 124 -12.51 -0.35 4.70
C ALA A 124 -13.43 0.00 3.52
N PRO A 125 -14.76 0.06 3.74
CA PRO A 125 -15.70 0.45 2.70
C PRO A 125 -15.47 1.92 2.25
N PRO A 126 -15.82 2.29 1.01
CA PRO A 126 -15.59 3.64 0.48
C PRO A 126 -16.07 4.77 1.38
N ALA A 127 -17.23 4.60 2.02
CA ALA A 127 -17.82 5.59 2.94
C ALA A 127 -16.96 5.85 4.20
N ALA A 128 -16.10 4.91 4.58
CA ALA A 128 -15.24 5.01 5.76
C ALA A 128 -13.78 5.37 5.44
N LEU A 129 -13.44 5.52 4.15
CA LEU A 129 -12.06 5.67 3.68
C LEU A 129 -11.31 6.81 4.38
N GLY A 130 -11.90 8.00 4.40
CA GLY A 130 -11.27 9.18 5.03
C GLY A 130 -11.01 8.98 6.53
N ALA A 131 -11.93 8.32 7.24
CA ALA A 131 -11.78 8.04 8.67
C ALA A 131 -10.66 7.01 8.92
N VAL A 132 -10.54 5.98 8.07
CA VAL A 132 -9.48 4.97 8.19
C VAL A 132 -8.12 5.55 7.86
N LEU A 133 -7.98 6.31 6.77
CA LEU A 133 -6.69 6.93 6.42
C LEU A 133 -6.22 7.92 7.49
N THR A 134 -7.12 8.65 8.13
CA THR A 134 -6.76 9.64 9.16
C THR A 134 -6.49 9.04 10.53
N ARG A 135 -7.09 7.89 10.86
CA ARG A 135 -6.98 7.27 12.20
C ARG A 135 -6.05 6.06 12.24
N CYS A 136 -6.10 5.21 11.21
CA CYS A 136 -5.45 3.90 11.21
C CYS A 136 -4.04 3.91 10.63
N VAL A 137 -3.77 4.84 9.70
CA VAL A 137 -2.42 5.06 9.16
C VAL A 137 -1.65 5.95 10.13
N ARG A 138 -0.88 5.32 11.03
CA ARG A 138 -0.01 6.02 11.99
C ARG A 138 1.46 5.67 11.73
N PRO A 139 2.39 6.58 12.08
CA PRO A 139 3.81 6.25 12.05
C PRO A 139 4.08 4.96 12.82
N SER A 140 4.68 3.99 12.13
CA SER A 140 5.18 2.74 12.69
C SER A 140 4.16 1.79 13.30
N ALA A 141 2.86 2.05 13.16
CA ALA A 141 1.80 1.20 13.71
C ALA A 141 0.53 1.27 12.85
N TRP A 142 -0.03 0.10 12.57
CA TRP A 142 -1.41 0.00 12.12
C TRP A 142 -2.33 0.06 13.33
N GLN A 143 -3.32 0.94 13.32
CA GLN A 143 -4.39 0.89 14.32
C GLN A 143 -5.60 0.14 13.75
N PRO A 144 -5.96 -1.02 14.31
CA PRO A 144 -7.09 -1.78 13.80
C PRO A 144 -8.39 -0.99 13.86
N HIS A 145 -9.24 -1.18 12.85
CA HIS A 145 -10.59 -0.62 12.82
C HIS A 145 -11.67 -1.69 12.97
N GLN A 146 -12.92 -1.26 13.15
CA GLN A 146 -14.08 -2.14 13.32
C GLN A 146 -14.49 -2.91 12.05
N TYR A 147 -14.00 -2.54 10.86
CA TYR A 147 -14.33 -3.25 9.63
C TYR A 147 -13.57 -4.56 9.52
N HIS A 148 -14.27 -5.59 9.08
CA HIS A 148 -13.72 -6.92 8.85
C HIS A 148 -13.67 -7.22 7.35
N TYR A 149 -12.72 -8.07 6.95
CA TYR A 149 -12.72 -8.63 5.61
C TYR A 149 -14.05 -9.36 5.33
N PRO A 150 -14.66 -9.25 4.12
CA PRO A 150 -14.24 -8.49 2.94
C PRO A 150 -14.86 -7.09 2.80
N MET A 151 -15.35 -6.44 3.88
CA MET A 151 -16.19 -5.22 3.76
C MET A 151 -15.60 -4.07 2.93
N GLY A 152 -14.26 -3.94 2.85
CA GLY A 152 -13.59 -2.97 1.99
C GLY A 152 -13.19 -3.49 0.60
N HIS A 153 -13.16 -4.81 0.41
CA HIS A 153 -12.81 -5.50 -0.84
C HIS A 153 -14.04 -5.66 -1.73
N VAL A 154 -14.67 -4.54 -2.09
CA VAL A 154 -15.82 -4.52 -2.99
C VAL A 154 -15.38 -4.91 -4.40
N ALA A 155 -16.20 -5.70 -5.10
CA ALA A 155 -15.93 -6.11 -6.48
C ALA A 155 -15.67 -4.89 -7.38
N GLU A 156 -14.74 -5.05 -8.31
CA GLU A 156 -14.35 -4.03 -9.31
C GLU A 156 -13.87 -2.69 -8.73
N ARG A 157 -13.41 -2.69 -7.48
CA ARG A 157 -12.89 -1.48 -6.84
C ARG A 157 -11.45 -1.21 -7.26
N GLY A 158 -11.21 -0.01 -7.80
CA GLY A 158 -9.89 0.54 -8.07
C GLY A 158 -9.55 1.72 -7.16
N MET A 159 -8.27 1.90 -6.84
CA MET A 159 -7.74 3.05 -6.10
C MET A 159 -6.49 3.55 -6.80
N VAL A 160 -6.43 4.86 -7.06
CA VAL A 160 -5.21 5.57 -7.44
C VAL A 160 -4.69 6.29 -6.20
N VAL A 161 -3.43 6.07 -5.86
CA VAL A 161 -2.78 6.77 -4.76
C VAL A 161 -1.59 7.52 -5.32
N THR A 162 -1.56 8.82 -5.08
CA THR A 162 -0.48 9.71 -5.49
C THR A 162 0.11 10.38 -4.27
N ILE A 163 1.44 10.30 -4.14
CA ILE A 163 2.20 10.90 -3.06
C ILE A 163 2.84 12.18 -3.57
N PHE A 164 2.60 13.27 -2.84
CA PHE A 164 3.15 14.58 -3.13
C PHE A 164 4.16 14.96 -2.05
N LEU A 165 5.19 15.71 -2.43
CA LEU A 165 6.06 16.38 -1.47
C LEU A 165 5.41 17.71 -1.06
N ASP A 166 5.47 18.02 0.23
CA ASP A 166 5.02 19.30 0.77
C ASP A 166 6.08 20.37 0.49
N PRO A 167 5.82 21.33 -0.42
CA PRO A 167 6.80 22.35 -0.77
C PRO A 167 7.12 23.30 0.40
N THR A 168 6.24 23.38 1.41
CA THR A 168 6.43 24.23 2.59
C THR A 168 7.27 23.56 3.68
N ASN A 169 7.50 22.24 3.57
CA ASN A 169 8.32 21.46 4.48
C ASN A 169 9.39 20.63 3.72
N PRO A 170 10.33 21.26 3.02
CA PRO A 170 11.32 20.54 2.20
C PRO A 170 12.30 19.69 3.02
N GLN A 171 12.45 19.96 4.32
CA GLN A 171 13.33 19.19 5.21
C GLN A 171 12.67 17.88 5.68
N GLY A 172 11.37 17.90 5.98
CA GLY A 172 10.63 16.72 6.42
C GLY A 172 9.91 15.97 5.30
N SER A 173 9.57 16.66 4.21
CA SER A 173 8.87 16.11 3.05
C SER A 173 9.76 16.20 1.81
N ASN A 174 10.69 15.26 1.71
CA ASN A 174 11.56 15.11 0.54
C ASN A 174 11.74 13.65 0.14
N ALA A 175 12.29 13.45 -1.05
CA ALA A 175 12.50 12.13 -1.62
C ALA A 175 13.40 11.22 -0.76
N ALA A 176 14.41 11.77 -0.07
CA ALA A 176 15.30 10.98 0.77
C ALA A 176 14.55 10.40 1.98
N VAL A 177 13.73 11.20 2.66
CA VAL A 177 12.90 10.75 3.78
C VAL A 177 11.90 9.68 3.33
N LEU A 178 11.21 9.90 2.20
CA LEU A 178 10.28 8.90 1.67
C LEU A 178 10.99 7.60 1.28
N ASN A 179 12.17 7.67 0.66
CA ASN A 179 12.97 6.49 0.37
C ASN A 179 13.38 5.73 1.63
N GLY A 180 13.81 6.44 2.69
CA GLY A 180 14.14 5.83 3.98
C GLY A 180 12.94 5.12 4.61
N LEU A 181 11.74 5.71 4.52
CA LEU A 181 10.49 5.06 4.96
C LEU A 181 10.21 3.78 4.17
N GLN A 182 10.30 3.83 2.83
CA GLN A 182 10.08 2.66 1.97
C GLN A 182 11.06 1.52 2.25
N ASN A 183 12.30 1.89 2.58
CA ASN A 183 13.38 0.94 2.89
C ASN A 183 13.37 0.46 4.34
N GLY A 184 12.50 1.00 5.20
CA GLY A 184 12.40 0.61 6.60
C GLY A 184 13.50 1.19 7.52
N GLU A 185 14.20 2.25 7.09
CA GLU A 185 15.24 2.93 7.88
C GLU A 185 14.70 3.51 9.18
N TYR A 186 13.42 3.92 9.18
CA TYR A 186 12.72 4.46 10.35
C TYR A 186 11.84 3.42 11.06
N GLY A 187 12.04 2.13 10.75
CA GLY A 187 11.16 1.04 11.18
C GLY A 187 10.09 0.72 10.15
N PRO A 188 9.16 -0.21 10.46
CA PRO A 188 8.12 -0.57 9.51
C PRO A 188 7.11 0.54 9.36
N PHE A 189 6.40 0.57 8.24
CA PHE A 189 5.25 1.44 8.07
C PHE A 189 4.06 0.94 8.93
N TYR A 190 3.84 -0.39 8.93
CA TYR A 190 2.90 -1.06 9.83
C TYR A 190 3.62 -2.17 10.62
N SER A 191 3.50 -2.16 11.95
CA SER A 191 4.01 -3.23 12.84
C SER A 191 2.90 -4.17 13.31
#